data_AF-A0A5S9R712-F1
#
_entry.id   AF-A0A5S9R712-F1
#
_cell.length_a   1.000
_cell.length_b   1.000
_cell.length_c   1.000
_cell.angle_alpha   90.00
_cell.angle_beta   90.00
_cell.angle_gamma   90.00
#
_symmetry.space_group_name_H-M   'P 1'
#
loop_
_entity.id
_entity.type
_entity.pdbx_description
1 polymer ?
#
loop_
_entity_poly.entity_id
_entity_poly.type
_entity_poly.pdbx_seq_one_letter_code
_entity_poly.pdbx_strand_id
1 'polypeptide(L)' 'MPRRRPAAPAPAPLLAWPELQRLGELASRHQALSARMHRMPPRSRRRLHAESEIAALTCQILALEVQLRRQS' A
#
# COMPACT_ATOMS: atom_id res chain seq x y z
N MET A 1 -27.20 -36.67 -8.75
CA MET A 1 -27.01 -35.84 -7.52
C MET A 1 -25.53 -35.83 -7.15
N PRO A 2 -24.72 -34.84 -7.58
CA PRO A 2 -23.32 -34.80 -7.18
C PRO A 2 -23.17 -34.08 -5.84
N ARG A 3 -22.55 -34.75 -4.87
CA ARG A 3 -22.28 -34.21 -3.52
C ARG A 3 -21.25 -33.08 -3.62
N ARG A 4 -21.65 -31.88 -3.17
CA ARG A 4 -20.80 -30.68 -3.08
C ARG A 4 -19.74 -30.93 -2.00
N ARG A 5 -18.48 -31.07 -2.40
CA ARG A 5 -17.34 -31.11 -1.47
C ARG A 5 -17.25 -29.77 -0.73
N PRO A 6 -17.11 -29.74 0.61
CA PRO A 6 -16.81 -28.49 1.30
C PRO A 6 -15.45 -27.99 0.82
N ALA A 7 -15.42 -26.77 0.29
CA ALA A 7 -14.18 -26.11 -0.11
C ALA A 7 -13.34 -25.91 1.16
N ALA A 8 -12.17 -26.55 1.20
CA ALA A 8 -11.21 -26.32 2.27
C ALA A 8 -10.86 -24.83 2.35
N PRO A 9 -10.73 -24.24 3.55
CA PRO A 9 -10.27 -22.87 3.67
C PRO A 9 -8.87 -22.77 3.03
N ALA A 10 -8.69 -21.79 2.16
CA ALA A 10 -7.42 -21.55 1.49
C ALA A 10 -6.30 -21.44 2.55
N PRO A 11 -5.12 -22.06 2.32
CA PRO A 11 -4.03 -21.98 3.28
C PRO A 11 -3.59 -20.53 3.42
N ALA A 12 -3.70 -19.99 4.65
CA ALA A 12 -3.06 -18.73 4.99
C ALA A 12 -1.56 -18.89 4.68
N PRO A 13 -0.91 -17.96 3.96
CA PRO A 13 0.49 -18.12 3.64
C PRO A 13 1.28 -18.00 4.94
N LEU A 14 1.80 -19.13 5.44
CA LEU A 14 2.63 -19.24 6.65
C LEU A 14 3.97 -18.49 6.55
N LEU A 15 4.24 -17.87 5.39
CA LEU A 15 5.40 -17.06 5.04
C LEU A 15 4.99 -15.76 4.31
N ALA A 16 3.75 -15.30 4.48
CA ALA A 16 3.43 -13.93 4.10
C ALA A 16 4.07 -13.04 5.14
N TRP A 17 5.05 -12.22 4.76
CA TRP A 17 5.43 -11.04 5.55
C TRP A 17 4.37 -9.96 5.28
N PRO A 18 3.33 -9.82 6.14
CA PRO A 18 2.25 -8.87 5.88
C PRO A 18 2.76 -7.42 5.84
N GLU A 19 3.82 -7.12 6.58
CA GLU A 19 4.47 -5.80 6.56
C GLU A 19 5.12 -5.51 5.21
N LEU A 20 5.75 -6.49 4.57
CA LEU A 20 6.33 -6.31 3.23
C LEU A 20 5.23 -6.12 2.16
N GLN A 21 4.12 -6.84 2.28
CA GLN A 21 2.96 -6.64 1.41
C GLN A 21 2.38 -5.23 1.60
N ARG A 22 2.18 -4.82 2.86
CA ARG A 22 1.70 -3.47 3.19
C ARG A 22 2.64 -2.39 2.68
N LEU A 23 3.95 -2.60 2.74
CA LEU A 23 4.94 -1.68 2.18
C LEU A 23 4.81 -1.58 0.66
N GLY A 24 4.63 -2.71 -0.03
CA GLY A 24 4.35 -2.75 -1.47
C GLY A 24 3.06 -2.02 -1.86
N GLU A 25 1.99 -2.19 -1.08
CA GLU A 25 0.73 -1.47 -1.30
C GLU A 25 0.89 0.05 -1.12
N LEU A 26 1.56 0.49 -0.05
CA LEU A 26 1.82 1.90 0.21
C LEU A 26 2.68 2.52 -0.90
N ALA A 27 3.74 1.82 -1.32
CA ALA A 27 4.60 2.27 -2.43
C ALA A 27 3.82 2.37 -3.75
N SER A 28 2.96 1.41 -4.04
CA SER A 28 2.12 1.41 -5.25
C SER A 28 1.13 2.57 -5.25
N ARG A 29 0.48 2.83 -4.11
CA ARG A 29 -0.42 3.99 -3.94
C ARG A 29 0.32 5.31 -4.10
N HIS A 30 1.51 5.43 -3.50
CA HIS A 30 2.35 6.61 -3.61
C HIS A 30 2.74 6.88 -5.08
N GLN A 31 3.20 5.86 -5.81
CA GLN A 31 3.55 5.98 -7.22
C GLN A 31 2.34 6.37 -8.09
N ALA A 32 1.20 5.71 -7.89
CA ALA A 32 -0.03 6.02 -8.64
C ALA A 32 -0.51 7.46 -8.39
N LEU A 33 -0.46 7.93 -7.14
CA LEU A 33 -0.85 9.29 -6.80
C LEU A 33 0.13 10.32 -7.36
N SER A 34 1.43 10.06 -7.25
CA SER A 34 2.46 10.91 -7.85
C SER A 34 2.29 11.04 -9.36
N ALA A 35 2.07 9.91 -10.07
CA ALA A 35 1.81 9.92 -11.51
C ALA A 35 0.56 10.73 -11.88
N ARG A 36 -0.52 10.65 -11.08
CA ARG A 36 -1.73 11.47 -11.26
C ARG A 36 -1.46 12.94 -11.01
N MET A 37 -0.72 13.28 -9.96
CA MET A 37 -0.37 14.65 -9.58
C MET A 37 0.41 15.37 -10.69
N HIS A 38 1.32 14.68 -11.38
CA HIS A 38 2.10 15.26 -12.48
C HIS A 38 1.23 15.76 -13.64
N ARG A 39 0.03 15.21 -13.82
CA ARG A 39 -0.94 15.64 -14.83
C ARG A 39 -1.83 16.79 -14.36
N MET A 40 -1.72 17.21 -13.09
CA MET A 40 -2.57 18.26 -12.51
C MET A 40 -1.98 19.65 -12.76
N PRO A 41 -2.84 20.67 -12.99
CA PRO A 41 -2.39 22.05 -13.12
C PRO A 41 -1.59 22.52 -11.89
N PRO A 42 -0.51 23.29 -12.10
CA PRO A 42 0.24 23.90 -11.00
C PRO A 42 -0.70 24.79 -10.17
N ARG A 43 -0.49 24.81 -8.85
CA ARG A 43 -1.26 25.62 -7.87
C ARG A 43 -2.77 25.29 -7.77
N SER A 44 -3.23 24.17 -8.31
CA SER A 44 -4.61 23.74 -8.09
C SER A 44 -4.80 23.19 -6.67
N ARG A 45 -5.96 23.45 -6.04
CA ARG A 45 -6.31 22.88 -4.72
C ARG A 45 -6.20 21.36 -4.69
N ARG A 46 -6.56 20.70 -5.81
CA ARG A 46 -6.43 19.25 -5.98
C ARG A 46 -4.97 18.79 -5.92
N ARG A 47 -4.05 19.55 -6.53
CA ARG A 47 -2.61 19.27 -6.47
C ARG A 47 -2.05 19.43 -5.06
N LEU A 48 -2.42 20.50 -4.37
CA LEU A 48 -2.07 20.72 -2.95
C LEU A 48 -2.52 19.55 -2.05
N HIS A 49 -3.73 19.03 -2.31
CA HIS A 49 -4.23 17.85 -1.61
C HIS A 49 -3.42 16.59 -1.94
N ALA A 50 -3.12 16.36 -3.23
CA ALA A 50 -2.28 15.24 -3.65
C ALA A 50 -0.86 15.32 -3.06
N GLU A 51 -0.26 16.50 -2.97
CA GLU A 51 1.04 16.73 -2.32
C GLU A 51 0.98 16.36 -0.82
N SER A 52 -0.09 16.76 -0.13
CA SER A 52 -0.31 16.41 1.28
C SER A 52 -0.50 14.90 1.48
N GLU A 53 -1.28 14.26 0.61
CA GLU A 53 -1.51 12.81 0.63
C GLU A 53 -0.21 12.03 0.33
N ILE A 54 0.60 12.49 -0.63
CA ILE A 54 1.91 11.91 -0.94
C ILE A 54 2.80 11.97 0.30
N ALA A 55 2.89 13.14 0.95
CA ALA A 55 3.69 13.29 2.18
C ALA A 55 3.21 12.34 3.29
N ALA A 56 1.90 12.19 3.47
CA ALA A 56 1.33 11.24 4.44
C ALA A 56 1.69 9.79 4.11
N LEU A 57 1.64 9.39 2.83
CA LEU A 57 2.08 8.06 2.39
C LEU A 57 3.57 7.84 2.62
N THR A 58 4.42 8.83 2.34
CA THR A 58 5.85 8.77 2.62
C THR A 58 6.13 8.53 4.10
N CYS A 59 5.46 9.26 5.00
CA CYS A 59 5.59 9.05 6.44
C CYS A 59 5.19 7.63 6.86
N GLN A 60 4.12 7.07 6.29
CA GLN A 60 3.67 5.70 6.58
C GLN A 60 4.69 4.66 6.11
N ILE A 61 5.27 4.84 4.91
CA ILE A 61 6.31 3.94 4.38
C ILE A 61 7.53 3.96 5.31
N LEU A 62 8.05 5.15 5.64
CA LEU A 62 9.22 5.29 6.50
C LEU A 62 8.98 4.70 7.91
N ALA A 63 7.80 4.93 8.48
CA ALA A 63 7.45 4.36 9.79
C ALA A 63 7.45 2.82 9.75
N LEU A 64 6.91 2.23 8.68
CA LEU A 64 6.87 0.78 8.50
C LEU A 64 8.28 0.21 8.24
N GLU A 65 9.12 0.89 7.46
CA GLU A 65 10.52 0.51 7.26
C GLU A 65 11.32 0.51 8.57
N VAL A 66 11.16 1.55 9.40
CA VAL A 66 11.80 1.61 10.72
C VAL A 66 11.31 0.49 11.62
N GLN A 67 10.01 0.19 11.60
CA GLN A 67 9.45 -0.92 12.37
C GLN A 67 10.04 -2.27 11.93
N LEU A 68 10.10 -2.52 10.62
CA LEU A 68 10.68 -3.75 10.06
C LEU A 68 12.14 -3.94 10.47
N ARG A 69 12.96 -2.87 10.39
CA ARG A 69 14.37 -2.90 10.80
C ARG A 69 14.59 -3.17 12.29
N ARG A 70 13.59 -2.89 13.14
CA ARG A 70 13.65 -3.19 14.58
C ARG A 70 13.25 -4.63 14.90
N GLN A 71 12.55 -5.29 13.97
CA GLN A 71 12.05 -6.66 14.13
C GLN A 71 12.99 -7.71 13.51
N SER A 72 13.86 -7.30 12.58
CA SER A 72 14.96 -8.08 12.02
C SER A 72 16.18 -8.10 12.94
#